data_AF-A0A929HPT9-F1
#
_entry.id   AF-A0A929HPT9-F1
#
_cell.length_a   1.000
_cell.length_b   1.000
_cell.length_c   1.000
_cell.angle_alpha   90.00
_cell.angle_beta   90.00
_cell.angle_gamma   90.00
#
_symmetry.space_group_name_H-M   'P 1'
#
loop_
_entity.id
_entity.type
_entity.pdbx_description
1 polymer ?
#
loop_
_entity_poly.entity_id
_entity_poly.type
_entity_poly.pdbx_seq_one_letter_code
_entity_poly.pdbx_strand_id
1 'polypeptide(L)' 'MKKRDNKRVTLYDTTLRDGTQAEDVAFSVEDKVRIAHALDSLGIDYIEGG' A
#
# COMPACT_ATOMS: atom_id res chain seq x y z
N MET A 1 -27.02 -2.38 23.37
CA MET A 1 -26.18 -2.73 22.21
C MET A 1 -25.81 -1.43 21.48
N LYS A 2 -24.55 -0.96 21.48
CA LYS A 2 -24.16 0.23 20.69
C LYS A 2 -24.10 -0.16 19.22
N LYS A 3 -24.84 0.53 18.34
CA LYS A 3 -24.69 0.39 16.88
C LYS A 3 -23.26 0.77 16.52
N ARG A 4 -22.56 -0.08 15.76
CA ARG A 4 -21.31 0.32 15.12
C ARG A 4 -21.67 1.24 13.96
N ASP A 5 -21.17 2.46 13.96
CA ASP A 5 -21.26 3.33 12.79
C ASP A 5 -20.51 2.65 11.64
N ASN A 6 -21.20 2.44 10.52
CA ASN A 6 -20.62 1.85 9.32
C ASN A 6 -19.80 2.89 8.55
N LYS A 7 -18.79 3.46 9.22
CA LYS A 7 -17.84 4.39 8.58
C LYS A 7 -16.89 3.55 7.73
N ARG A 8 -16.91 3.78 6.42
CA ARG A 8 -15.92 3.19 5.50
C ARG A 8 -14.55 3.75 5.88
N VAL A 9 -13.60 2.85 6.13
CA VAL A 9 -12.18 3.19 6.29
C VAL A 9 -11.53 3.05 4.92
N THR A 10 -10.69 4.03 4.57
CA THR A 10 -9.87 4.01 3.35
C THR A 10 -8.44 3.72 3.74
N LEU A 11 -7.77 2.84 2.99
CA LEU A 11 -6.36 2.49 3.17
C LEU A 11 -5.50 3.18 2.10
N TYR A 12 -4.44 3.85 2.54
CA TYR A 12 -3.43 4.49 1.71
C TYR A 12 -2.08 3.87 2.05
N ASP A 13 -1.47 3.17 1.09
CA ASP A 13 -0.20 2.47 1.27
C ASP A 13 0.98 3.26 0.68
N THR A 14 2.08 3.36 1.43
CA THR A 14 3.28 4.12 1.04
C THR A 14 4.51 3.23 0.83
N THR A 15 4.32 1.91 0.67
CA THR A 15 5.41 0.92 0.58
C THR A 15 6.35 1.18 -0.57
N LEU A 16 5.83 1.57 -1.75
CA LEU A 16 6.64 1.76 -2.95
C LEU A 16 7.37 3.11 -2.99
N ARG A 17 6.99 4.07 -2.15
CA ARG A 17 7.66 5.37 -2.04
C ARG A 17 8.45 5.44 -0.74
N ASP A 18 7.78 5.79 0.36
CA ASP A 18 8.41 5.97 1.68
C ASP A 18 9.13 4.70 2.15
N GLY A 19 8.54 3.53 1.87
CA GLY A 19 9.15 2.24 2.20
C GLY A 19 10.49 1.96 1.52
N THR A 20 10.84 2.71 0.46
CA THR A 20 12.09 2.57 -0.31
C THR A 20 13.11 3.69 -0.04
N GLN A 21 12.82 4.64 0.85
CA GLN A 21 13.71 5.80 1.06
C GLN A 21 14.93 5.51 1.94
N ALA A 22 15.00 4.34 2.58
CA ALA A 22 16.14 3.93 3.40
C ALA A 22 17.32 3.49 2.52
N GLU A 23 18.56 3.82 2.93
CA GLU A 23 19.78 3.64 2.11
C GLU A 23 20.09 2.20 1.68
N ASP A 24 19.38 1.19 2.21
CA ASP A 24 19.55 -0.22 1.84
C ASP A 24 18.28 -0.87 1.28
N VAL A 25 17.24 -0.09 0.95
CA VAL A 25 15.99 -0.60 0.41
C VAL A 25 15.81 -0.17 -1.04
N ALA A 26 16.10 -1.09 -1.96
CA ALA A 26 15.89 -0.87 -3.39
C ALA A 26 15.12 -2.05 -3.99
N PHE A 27 13.93 -1.77 -4.53
CA PHE A 27 13.16 -2.72 -5.32
C PHE A 27 13.53 -2.60 -6.80
N SER A 28 13.69 -3.74 -7.47
CA SER A 28 13.72 -3.75 -8.93
C SER A 28 12.37 -3.28 -9.49
N VAL A 29 12.33 -2.89 -10.76
CA VAL A 29 11.07 -2.50 -11.43
C VAL A 29 10.06 -3.65 -11.35
N GLU A 30 10.52 -4.88 -11.56
CA GLU A 30 9.71 -6.08 -11.49
C GLU A 30 9.15 -6.31 -10.08
N ASP A 31 9.94 -6.04 -9.04
CA ASP A 31 9.47 -6.14 -7.66
C ASP A 31 8.42 -5.09 -7.34
N LYS A 32 8.61 -3.84 -7.81
CA LYS A 32 7.61 -2.78 -7.65
C LYS A 32 6.26 -3.17 -8.28
N VAL A 33 6.28 -3.76 -9.47
CA VAL A 33 5.05 -4.25 -10.14
C VAL A 33 4.40 -5.38 -9.35
N ARG A 34 5.18 -6.36 -8.86
CA ARG A 34 4.66 -7.46 -8.04
C ARG A 34 4.04 -6.98 -6.73
N ILE A 35 4.70 -6.04 -6.05
CA ILE A 35 4.22 -5.43 -4.81
C ILE A 35 2.93 -4.65 -5.07
N ALA A 36 2.86 -3.86 -6.14
CA ALA A 36 1.65 -3.13 -6.51
C ALA A 36 0.44 -4.07 -6.72
N HIS A 37 0.64 -5.18 -7.43
CA HIS A 37 -0.41 -6.20 -7.60
C HIS A 37 -0.79 -6.90 -6.30
N ALA A 38 0.18 -7.13 -5.41
CA ALA A 38 -0.10 -7.70 -4.09
C ALA A 38 -0.97 -6.75 -3.25
N LEU A 39 -0.63 -5.46 -3.20
CA LEU A 39 -1.39 -4.44 -2.49
C LEU A 39 -2.81 -4.27 -3.06
N ASP A 40 -2.95 -4.29 -4.39
CA ASP A 40 -4.26 -4.29 -5.07
C ASP A 40 -5.09 -5.51 -4.66
N SER A 41 -4.49 -6.71 -4.66
CA SER A 41 -5.18 -7.94 -4.25
C SER A 41 -5.63 -7.95 -2.78
N LEU A 42 -4.98 -7.14 -1.93
CA LEU A 42 -5.37 -6.94 -0.52
C LEU A 42 -6.51 -5.93 -0.36
N GLY A 43 -6.93 -5.27 -1.44
CA GLY A 43 -8.02 -4.27 -1.42
C GLY A 43 -7.59 -2.92 -0.86
N ILE A 44 -6.30 -2.56 -0.99
CA ILE A 44 -5.82 -1.22 -0.67
C ILE A 44 -6.48 -0.21 -1.61
N ASP A 45 -7.09 0.86 -1.09
CA ASP A 45 -7.81 1.84 -1.91
C ASP A 45 -6.84 2.70 -2.74
N TYR A 46 -5.64 2.97 -2.23
CA TYR A 46 -4.63 3.81 -2.88
C TYR A 46 -3.21 3.33 -2.58
N ILE A 47 -2.37 3.25 -3.62
CA ILE A 47 -0.95 2.89 -3.52
C ILE A 47 -0.12 4.07 -3.99
N GLU A 48 0.79 4.56 -3.15
CA GLU A 48 1.73 5.61 -3.50
C GLU A 48 2.91 5.05 -4.30
N GLY A 49 3.09 5.52 -5.53
CA GLY A 49 4.21 5.13 -6.37
C GLY A 49 5.51 5.88 -6.07
N GLY A 50 6.64 5.25 -6.39
CA GLY A 50 8.02 5.73 -6.25
C GLY A 50 8.99 4.73 -6.83
#